data_AF-A0A3D4JKL8-F1
#
_entry.id   AF-A0A3D4JKL8-F1
#
_cell.length_a   1.000
_cell.length_b   1.000
_cell.length_c   1.000
_cell.angle_alpha   90.00
_cell.angle_beta   90.00
_cell.angle_gamma   90.00
#
_symmetry.space_group_name_H-M   'P 1'
#
loop_
_entity.id
_entity.type
_entity.pdbx_description
1 polymer ?
#
loop_
_entity_poly.entity_id
_entity_poly.type
_entity_poly.pdbx_seq_one_letter_code
_entity_poly.pdbx_strand_id
1 'polypeptide(L)'
;MDFKVNCESIPLSESVFSGTQEQSVELEYILPDYFPDIFKLVKCRIIPRISSKNISSDKAVYEITADIRVLYQNEHSNILHCINQKLSYTKTIDFSRPCENAEVTLVPKLDYVNCRAVNQRRLDIRGAVSIKADAVCMRNQEMICDAFGMNVQLKKIPVEYVARKISAEKTVNINEELELNSSKPSVLGIIRSDVALSANERKVIANKLVAKGEAVIDILYTYENETGNGMETMQFTVPYSQIIDADGIDETFECITEPEVTLCDITAAADSKGENRIFKCDIVVSISCRAYKTAVANIVSDVYSTLYPCEFSSSLMRSERMPVVMNEKHQAKSIAEYNDGSIKCVSDVWCSISNISIKINPESHEAFAEGNIQYSVMAENEQGTVMLIEKDEIFEHTIRYDGIAAGSIVSLRAKPESCSYTLSSDNKISLKADINMAFTINTAEVFNAVTEIIPDDSVKKIRDGDYALKLYYGIENEEIWSIAKKYSTSVTAIMEENDLECDRLKQNGMILIPITG
;
A
#
# COMPACT_ATOMS: atom_id res chain seq x y z
N MET A 1 36.95 -4.69 38.96
CA MET A 1 35.63 -4.02 39.02
C MET A 1 34.73 -4.76 38.04
N ASP A 2 33.45 -4.96 38.32
CA ASP A 2 32.59 -5.67 37.35
C ASP A 2 32.22 -4.73 36.20
N PHE A 3 32.57 -5.12 34.98
CA PHE A 3 32.08 -4.48 33.76
C PHE A 3 30.68 -5.02 33.45
N LYS A 4 29.73 -4.14 33.16
CA LYS A 4 28.34 -4.51 32.87
C LYS A 4 27.81 -3.73 31.68
N VAL A 5 27.00 -4.37 30.85
CA VAL A 5 26.31 -3.76 29.70
C VAL A 5 24.81 -3.87 29.90
N ASN A 6 24.09 -2.83 29.47
CA ASN A 6 22.64 -2.84 29.34
C ASN A 6 22.28 -2.84 27.86
N CYS A 7 21.32 -3.69 27.51
CA CYS A 7 20.82 -3.79 26.15
C CYS A 7 19.33 -3.45 26.10
N GLU A 8 18.90 -2.90 24.97
CA GLU A 8 17.49 -2.74 24.60
C GLU A 8 17.19 -3.61 23.37
N SER A 9 16.01 -4.23 23.36
CA SER A 9 15.57 -5.09 22.25
C SER A 9 14.81 -4.25 21.24
N ILE A 10 15.40 -4.03 20.06
CA ILE A 10 14.79 -3.27 18.97
C ILE A 10 14.27 -4.24 17.89
N PRO A 11 12.98 -4.15 17.50
CA PRO A 11 12.44 -4.90 16.36
C PRO A 11 13.01 -4.39 15.03
N LEU A 12 13.49 -5.32 14.21
CA LEU A 12 13.99 -5.08 12.85
C LEU A 12 13.14 -5.88 11.86
N SER A 13 12.80 -5.25 10.73
CA SER A 13 12.05 -5.93 9.67
C SER A 13 12.95 -6.69 8.73
N GLU A 14 12.57 -7.93 8.43
CA GLU A 14 13.22 -8.80 7.46
C GLU A 14 12.16 -9.39 6.51
N SER A 15 12.43 -9.36 5.20
CA SER A 15 11.57 -10.05 4.23
C SER A 15 11.75 -11.56 4.37
N VAL A 16 10.62 -12.26 4.57
CA VAL A 16 10.57 -13.74 4.59
C VAL A 16 9.98 -14.32 3.31
N PHE A 17 9.39 -13.47 2.47
CA PHE A 17 9.00 -13.78 1.10
C PHE A 17 8.91 -12.49 0.29
N SER A 18 9.37 -12.54 -0.97
CA SER A 18 9.08 -11.53 -1.98
C SER A 18 9.06 -12.21 -3.33
N GLY A 19 7.93 -12.14 -4.03
CA GLY A 19 7.78 -12.82 -5.31
C GLY A 19 6.42 -12.61 -5.94
N THR A 20 6.25 -13.23 -7.11
CA THR A 20 4.98 -13.22 -7.86
C THR A 20 4.51 -14.65 -8.07
N GLN A 21 3.23 -14.92 -7.79
CA GLN A 21 2.59 -16.19 -8.12
C GLN A 21 1.59 -15.98 -9.26
N GLU A 22 1.67 -16.84 -10.28
CA GLU A 22 0.74 -16.83 -11.40
C GLU A 22 -0.39 -17.85 -11.20
N GLN A 23 -1.56 -17.55 -11.78
CA GLN A 23 -2.71 -18.43 -11.83
C GLN A 23 -3.42 -18.31 -13.19
N SER A 24 -3.46 -19.43 -13.93
CA SER A 24 -4.26 -19.52 -15.15
C SER A 24 -5.75 -19.53 -14.83
N VAL A 25 -6.54 -18.79 -15.60
CA VAL A 25 -7.99 -18.74 -15.51
C VAL A 25 -8.57 -19.30 -16.80
N GLU A 26 -9.13 -20.50 -16.73
CA GLU A 26 -9.68 -21.21 -17.89
C GLU A 26 -11.14 -21.56 -17.62
N LEU A 27 -12.04 -21.14 -18.51
CA LEU A 27 -13.47 -21.43 -18.41
C LEU A 27 -14.06 -21.76 -19.77
N GLU A 28 -14.70 -22.91 -19.82
CA GLU A 28 -15.57 -23.32 -20.93
C GLU A 28 -17.03 -23.03 -20.58
N TYR A 29 -17.51 -21.91 -21.10
CA TYR A 29 -18.85 -21.35 -20.97
C TYR A 29 -19.93 -22.07 -21.79
N ILE A 30 -20.95 -22.75 -21.26
CA ILE A 30 -22.14 -23.10 -22.08
C ILE A 30 -23.33 -22.25 -21.63
N LEU A 31 -23.89 -21.45 -22.53
CA LEU A 31 -25.00 -20.54 -22.27
C LEU A 31 -26.29 -21.31 -21.97
N PRO A 32 -26.91 -21.09 -20.81
CA PRO A 32 -28.26 -21.56 -20.50
C PRO A 32 -29.32 -21.01 -21.46
N ASP A 33 -30.41 -21.76 -21.65
CA ASP A 33 -31.47 -21.48 -22.64
C ASP A 33 -32.14 -20.09 -22.51
N TYR A 34 -32.11 -19.50 -21.33
CA TYR A 34 -32.68 -18.16 -21.09
C TYR A 34 -31.78 -17.01 -21.59
N PHE A 35 -30.51 -17.28 -21.93
CA PHE A 35 -29.65 -16.31 -22.59
C PHE A 35 -29.87 -16.35 -24.11
N PRO A 36 -29.87 -15.21 -24.80
CA PRO A 36 -29.91 -15.19 -26.27
C PRO A 36 -28.58 -15.65 -26.87
N ASP A 37 -28.65 -16.06 -28.13
CA ASP A 37 -27.50 -16.57 -28.88
C ASP A 37 -26.42 -15.50 -29.09
N ILE A 38 -25.17 -15.94 -28.99
CA ILE A 38 -24.01 -15.08 -29.21
C ILE A 38 -23.85 -14.84 -30.71
N PHE A 39 -23.94 -13.56 -31.09
CA PHE A 39 -23.63 -13.11 -32.45
C PHE A 39 -22.29 -12.36 -32.48
N LYS A 40 -22.11 -11.40 -31.56
CA LYS A 40 -20.91 -10.56 -31.49
C LYS A 40 -20.41 -10.44 -30.06
N LEU A 41 -19.13 -10.73 -29.83
CA LEU A 41 -18.46 -10.42 -28.57
C LEU A 41 -18.03 -8.95 -28.56
N VAL A 42 -18.36 -8.25 -27.47
CA VAL A 42 -18.02 -6.84 -27.27
C VAL A 42 -16.78 -6.71 -26.38
N LYS A 43 -16.76 -7.38 -25.23
CA LYS A 43 -15.61 -7.36 -24.31
C LYS A 43 -15.63 -8.57 -23.38
N CYS A 44 -14.46 -9.07 -23.03
CA CYS A 44 -14.28 -9.94 -21.87
C CYS A 44 -13.33 -9.26 -20.88
N ARG A 45 -13.66 -9.32 -19.58
CA ARG A 45 -12.87 -8.77 -18.49
C ARG A 45 -12.80 -9.78 -17.35
N ILE A 46 -11.64 -9.84 -16.69
CA ILE A 46 -11.46 -10.56 -15.43
C ILE A 46 -11.02 -9.55 -14.38
N ILE A 47 -11.67 -9.55 -13.22
CA ILE A 47 -11.30 -8.71 -12.07
C ILE A 47 -10.83 -9.64 -10.95
N PRO A 48 -9.51 -9.79 -10.75
CA PRO A 48 -9.00 -10.60 -9.65
C PRO A 48 -9.09 -9.83 -8.33
N ARG A 49 -9.56 -10.50 -7.28
CA ARG A 49 -9.67 -9.98 -5.91
C ARG A 49 -9.12 -11.00 -4.93
N ILE A 50 -8.52 -10.55 -3.84
CA ILE A 50 -8.21 -11.42 -2.71
C ILE A 50 -9.49 -11.52 -1.86
N SER A 51 -10.10 -12.70 -1.79
CA SER A 51 -11.34 -12.92 -1.06
C SER A 51 -11.09 -13.21 0.43
N SER A 52 -9.99 -13.89 0.74
CA SER A 52 -9.54 -14.14 2.11
C SER A 52 -8.03 -14.36 2.19
N LYS A 53 -7.45 -14.13 3.37
CA LYS A 53 -6.08 -14.51 3.71
C LYS A 53 -6.00 -15.01 5.15
N ASN A 54 -5.19 -16.04 5.36
CA ASN A 54 -4.90 -16.63 6.66
C ASN A 54 -3.39 -16.77 6.79
N ILE A 55 -2.82 -16.24 7.87
CA ILE A 55 -1.38 -16.19 8.09
C ILE A 55 -1.05 -17.08 9.30
N SER A 56 -0.20 -18.07 9.09
CA SER A 56 0.39 -18.88 10.17
C SER A 56 1.86 -18.51 10.36
N SER A 57 2.55 -19.20 11.28
CA SER A 57 3.96 -18.92 11.54
C SER A 57 4.89 -19.26 10.37
N ASP A 58 4.50 -20.16 9.49
CA ASP A 58 5.35 -20.73 8.44
C ASP A 58 4.91 -20.37 7.02
N LYS A 59 3.67 -19.91 6.84
CA LYS A 59 3.09 -19.63 5.53
C LYS A 59 1.92 -18.67 5.58
N ALA A 60 1.56 -18.16 4.41
CA ALA A 60 0.30 -17.48 4.16
C ALA A 60 -0.53 -18.28 3.17
N VAL A 61 -1.79 -18.55 3.52
CA VAL A 61 -2.78 -19.18 2.63
C VAL A 61 -3.81 -18.13 2.26
N TYR A 62 -4.06 -17.93 0.98
CA TYR A 62 -5.02 -16.93 0.52
C TYR A 62 -5.86 -17.45 -0.62
N GLU A 63 -7.05 -16.87 -0.76
CA GLU A 63 -8.00 -17.19 -1.83
C GLU A 63 -8.11 -16.00 -2.78
N ILE A 64 -8.03 -16.29 -4.08
CA ILE A 64 -8.20 -15.34 -5.16
C ILE A 64 -9.52 -15.67 -5.84
N THR A 65 -10.37 -14.68 -6.04
CA THR A 65 -11.55 -14.79 -6.89
C THR A 65 -11.34 -14.02 -8.18
N ALA A 66 -11.52 -14.69 -9.31
CA ALA A 66 -11.58 -14.10 -10.64
C ALA A 66 -13.05 -13.87 -11.04
N ASP A 67 -13.52 -12.62 -10.99
CA ASP A 67 -14.84 -12.21 -11.51
C ASP A 67 -14.73 -11.99 -13.02
N ILE A 68 -15.34 -12.89 -13.78
CA ILE A 68 -15.30 -12.96 -15.24
C ILE A 68 -16.59 -12.36 -15.79
N ARG A 69 -16.46 -11.33 -16.62
CA ARG A 69 -17.59 -10.67 -17.31
C ARG A 69 -17.40 -10.71 -18.81
N VAL A 70 -18.39 -11.25 -19.51
CA VAL A 70 -18.43 -11.29 -20.98
C VAL A 70 -19.63 -10.48 -21.48
N LEU A 71 -19.34 -9.44 -22.23
CA LEU A 71 -20.32 -8.58 -22.91
C LEU A 71 -20.49 -9.04 -24.34
N TYR A 72 -21.72 -9.27 -24.77
CA TYR A 72 -22.04 -9.73 -26.11
C TYR A 72 -23.40 -9.23 -26.60
N GLN A 73 -23.63 -9.31 -27.91
CA GLN A 73 -24.89 -8.98 -28.56
C GLN A 73 -25.42 -10.20 -29.33
N ASN A 74 -26.73 -10.26 -29.51
CA ASN A 74 -27.40 -11.23 -30.38
C ASN A 74 -27.63 -10.63 -31.78
N GLU A 75 -28.06 -11.47 -32.74
CA GLU A 75 -28.16 -11.06 -34.16
C GLU A 75 -29.34 -10.11 -34.43
N HIS A 76 -30.41 -10.24 -33.65
CA HIS A 76 -31.69 -9.57 -33.91
C HIS A 76 -31.98 -8.39 -32.98
N SER A 77 -31.09 -8.09 -32.03
CA SER A 77 -31.24 -6.93 -31.15
C SER A 77 -29.88 -6.27 -30.91
N ASN A 78 -29.91 -4.97 -30.66
CA ASN A 78 -28.72 -4.21 -30.26
C ASN A 78 -28.49 -4.24 -28.74
N ILE A 79 -29.33 -4.96 -27.98
CA ILE A 79 -29.24 -5.07 -26.54
C ILE A 79 -27.93 -5.75 -26.17
N LEU A 80 -27.23 -5.12 -25.23
CA LEU A 80 -26.02 -5.68 -24.66
C LEU A 80 -26.39 -6.68 -23.56
N HIS A 81 -25.83 -7.88 -23.64
CA HIS A 81 -25.98 -8.91 -22.62
C HIS A 81 -24.66 -9.10 -21.87
N CYS A 82 -24.75 -9.46 -20.59
CA CYS A 82 -23.60 -9.75 -19.74
C CYS A 82 -23.73 -11.16 -19.18
N ILE A 83 -22.67 -11.96 -19.33
CA ILE A 83 -22.47 -13.19 -18.57
C ILE A 83 -21.49 -12.89 -17.44
N ASN A 84 -21.89 -13.20 -16.21
CA ASN A 84 -21.05 -13.10 -15.03
C ASN A 84 -20.76 -14.49 -14.48
N GLN A 85 -19.48 -14.82 -14.26
CA GLN A 85 -19.01 -16.07 -13.68
C GLN A 85 -17.87 -15.79 -12.69
N LYS A 86 -17.77 -16.58 -11.63
CA LYS A 86 -16.72 -16.42 -10.61
C LYS A 86 -15.95 -17.73 -10.46
N LEU A 87 -14.63 -17.66 -10.54
CA LEU A 87 -13.74 -18.79 -10.24
C LEU A 87 -12.86 -18.44 -9.05
N SER A 88 -12.75 -19.36 -8.09
CA SER A 88 -11.91 -19.19 -6.90
C SER A 88 -10.73 -20.15 -6.93
N TYR A 89 -9.58 -19.65 -6.46
CA TYR A 89 -8.33 -20.40 -6.39
C TYR A 89 -7.66 -20.17 -5.03
N THR A 90 -7.22 -21.25 -4.38
CA THR A 90 -6.41 -21.17 -3.17
C THR A 90 -4.93 -21.28 -3.50
N LYS A 91 -4.14 -20.38 -2.94
CA LYS A 91 -2.67 -20.35 -3.08
C LYS A 91 -2.02 -20.33 -1.71
N THR A 92 -0.75 -20.71 -1.69
CA THR A 92 0.07 -20.76 -0.48
C THR A 92 1.44 -20.15 -0.78
N ILE A 93 1.91 -19.35 0.16
CA ILE A 93 3.25 -18.76 0.18
C ILE A 93 3.95 -19.32 1.40
N ASP A 94 5.00 -20.11 1.18
CA ASP A 94 5.86 -20.59 2.25
C ASP A 94 6.89 -19.53 2.61
N PHE A 95 7.05 -19.26 3.90
CA PHE A 95 8.04 -18.31 4.40
C PHE A 95 9.42 -18.95 4.42
N SER A 96 10.46 -18.17 4.11
CA SER A 96 11.86 -18.62 4.16
C SER A 96 12.30 -19.06 5.55
N ARG A 97 11.63 -18.58 6.60
CA ARG A 97 11.78 -18.98 7.98
C ARG A 97 10.46 -18.81 8.75
N PRO A 98 10.25 -19.55 9.86
CA PRO A 98 9.13 -19.29 10.75
C PRO A 98 9.15 -17.85 11.29
N CYS A 99 7.99 -17.22 11.30
CA CYS A 99 7.74 -15.88 11.76
C CYS A 99 6.35 -15.78 12.40
N GLU A 100 6.29 -15.47 13.69
CA GLU A 100 5.03 -15.08 14.32
C GLU A 100 4.65 -13.67 13.89
N ASN A 101 3.37 -13.46 13.58
CA ASN A 101 2.81 -12.16 13.17
C ASN A 101 3.44 -11.56 11.91
N ALA A 102 3.74 -12.39 10.90
CA ALA A 102 4.18 -11.90 9.59
C ALA A 102 3.13 -10.96 8.98
N GLU A 103 3.59 -9.84 8.42
CA GLU A 103 2.74 -8.95 7.63
C GLU A 103 2.80 -9.37 6.17
N VAL A 104 1.65 -9.72 5.59
CA VAL A 104 1.55 -10.19 4.20
C VAL A 104 0.74 -9.20 3.38
N THR A 105 1.37 -8.67 2.33
CA THR A 105 0.76 -7.82 1.31
C THR A 105 0.55 -8.65 0.04
N LEU A 106 -0.65 -8.61 -0.52
CA LEU A 106 -1.04 -9.33 -1.74
C LEU A 106 -1.64 -8.33 -2.72
N VAL A 107 -1.05 -8.23 -3.92
CA VAL A 107 -1.51 -7.31 -4.97
C VAL A 107 -1.87 -8.13 -6.21
N PRO A 108 -3.16 -8.44 -6.44
CA PRO A 108 -3.60 -9.14 -7.63
C PRO A 108 -3.57 -8.22 -8.85
N LYS A 109 -3.25 -8.80 -10.00
CA LYS A 109 -3.20 -8.14 -11.31
C LYS A 109 -3.70 -9.10 -12.38
N LEU A 110 -4.47 -8.58 -13.33
CA LEU A 110 -4.77 -9.29 -14.57
C LEU A 110 -3.59 -9.14 -15.54
N ASP A 111 -3.08 -10.24 -16.07
CA ASP A 111 -2.02 -10.20 -17.08
C ASP A 111 -2.61 -10.15 -18.48
N TYR A 112 -3.55 -11.06 -18.78
CA TYR A 112 -4.32 -11.04 -20.01
C TYR A 112 -5.63 -11.82 -19.86
N VAL A 113 -6.57 -11.56 -20.76
CA VAL A 113 -7.77 -12.38 -20.98
C VAL A 113 -8.09 -12.43 -22.47
N ASN A 114 -8.36 -13.62 -22.96
CA ASN A 114 -8.90 -13.89 -24.29
C ASN A 114 -10.24 -14.61 -24.14
N CYS A 115 -11.19 -14.25 -24.98
CA CYS A 115 -12.50 -14.88 -25.04
C CYS A 115 -12.89 -15.13 -26.48
N ARG A 116 -13.31 -16.36 -26.78
CA ARG A 116 -13.76 -16.77 -28.11
C ARG A 116 -15.14 -17.40 -28.02
N ALA A 117 -16.03 -17.03 -28.93
CA ALA A 117 -17.24 -17.80 -29.19
C ALA A 117 -16.89 -19.03 -30.03
N VAL A 118 -17.04 -20.21 -29.45
CA VAL A 118 -16.85 -21.50 -30.16
C VAL A 118 -18.03 -21.76 -31.08
N ASN A 119 -19.23 -21.41 -30.62
CA ASN A 119 -20.48 -21.35 -31.39
C ASN A 119 -21.44 -20.35 -30.72
N GLN A 120 -22.69 -20.28 -31.18
CA GLN A 120 -23.72 -19.38 -30.66
C GLN A 120 -24.08 -19.60 -29.17
N ARG A 121 -23.68 -20.73 -28.57
CA ARG A 121 -24.01 -21.12 -27.18
C ARG A 121 -22.78 -21.42 -26.32
N ARG A 122 -21.56 -21.41 -26.87
CA ARG A 122 -20.35 -21.85 -26.17
C ARG A 122 -19.25 -20.81 -26.24
N LEU A 123 -18.72 -20.44 -25.09
CA LEU A 123 -17.58 -19.53 -24.91
C LEU A 123 -16.36 -20.31 -24.41
N ASP A 124 -15.20 -19.92 -24.91
CA ASP A 124 -13.91 -20.38 -24.42
C ASP A 124 -13.12 -19.19 -23.90
N ILE A 125 -12.83 -19.18 -22.60
CA ILE A 125 -12.16 -18.08 -21.91
C ILE A 125 -10.82 -18.60 -21.38
N ARG A 126 -9.74 -17.87 -21.71
CA ARG A 126 -8.36 -18.16 -21.29
C ARG A 126 -7.71 -16.87 -20.85
N GLY A 127 -7.28 -16.81 -19.60
CA GLY A 127 -6.56 -15.67 -19.04
C GLY A 127 -5.52 -16.12 -18.03
N ALA A 128 -4.77 -15.15 -17.51
CA ALA A 128 -3.83 -15.35 -16.42
C ALA A 128 -3.88 -14.15 -15.47
N VAL A 129 -3.77 -14.44 -14.18
CA VAL A 129 -3.68 -13.43 -13.12
C VAL A 129 -2.38 -13.65 -12.35
N SER A 130 -1.71 -12.56 -12.03
CA SER A 130 -0.50 -12.52 -11.23
C SER A 130 -0.80 -11.92 -9.87
N ILE A 131 -0.15 -12.44 -8.83
CA ILE A 131 -0.26 -11.92 -7.47
C ILE A 131 1.15 -11.61 -7.00
N LYS A 132 1.46 -10.31 -6.93
CA LYS A 132 2.69 -9.87 -6.26
C LYS A 132 2.45 -10.01 -4.76
N ALA A 133 3.33 -10.73 -4.09
CA ALA A 133 3.24 -10.98 -2.67
C ALA A 133 4.55 -10.67 -1.96
N ASP A 134 4.44 -9.96 -0.85
CA ASP A 134 5.55 -9.60 0.03
C ASP A 134 5.16 -9.98 1.46
N ALA A 135 6.01 -10.74 2.15
CA ALA A 135 5.84 -11.09 3.56
C ALA A 135 7.04 -10.58 4.36
N VAL A 136 6.76 -9.81 5.41
CA VAL A 136 7.76 -9.18 6.27
C VAL A 136 7.59 -9.67 7.71
N CYS A 137 8.69 -10.02 8.33
CA CYS A 137 8.77 -10.47 9.71
C CYS A 137 9.51 -9.47 10.58
N MET A 138 9.06 -9.31 11.83
CA MET A 138 9.80 -8.58 12.85
C MET A 138 10.73 -9.52 13.60
N ARG A 139 12.01 -9.17 13.68
CA ARG A 139 13.01 -9.85 14.50
C ARG A 139 13.57 -8.87 15.53
N ASN A 140 13.50 -9.26 16.79
CA ASN A 140 14.13 -8.50 17.86
C ASN A 140 15.64 -8.69 17.83
N GLN A 141 16.36 -7.57 17.91
CA GLN A 141 17.81 -7.52 18.01
C GLN A 141 18.20 -6.74 19.26
N GLU A 142 19.02 -7.34 20.12
CA GLU A 142 19.58 -6.65 21.27
C GLU A 142 20.66 -5.66 20.82
N MET A 143 20.57 -4.43 21.32
CA MET A 143 21.53 -3.35 21.06
C MET A 143 21.98 -2.73 22.38
N ILE A 144 23.28 -2.46 22.50
CA ILE A 144 23.85 -1.87 23.72
C ILE A 144 23.38 -0.42 23.85
N CYS A 145 22.69 -0.11 24.95
CA CYS A 145 22.22 1.24 25.28
C CYS A 145 22.98 1.86 26.45
N ASP A 146 23.65 1.03 27.27
CA ASP A 146 24.53 1.51 28.34
C ASP A 146 25.64 0.53 28.70
N ALA A 147 26.69 1.04 29.35
CA ALA A 147 27.76 0.24 29.92
C ALA A 147 28.37 0.93 31.17
N PHE A 148 28.72 0.13 32.17
CA PHE A 148 29.21 0.60 33.47
C PHE A 148 30.49 -0.13 33.86
N GLY A 149 31.35 0.57 34.61
CA GLY A 149 32.66 0.06 35.05
C GLY A 149 33.76 0.34 34.03
N MET A 150 35.00 0.06 34.42
CA MET A 150 36.20 0.24 33.58
C MET A 150 36.41 1.66 33.03
N ASN A 151 35.82 2.69 33.63
CA ASN A 151 35.85 4.08 33.16
C ASN A 151 35.56 4.21 31.66
N VAL A 152 34.59 3.42 31.17
CA VAL A 152 34.11 3.56 29.80
C VAL A 152 33.39 4.89 29.62
N GLN A 153 33.53 5.44 28.43
CA GLN A 153 32.84 6.61 27.92
C GLN A 153 32.03 6.13 26.72
N LEU A 154 30.79 6.60 26.58
CA LEU A 154 29.84 6.10 25.57
C LEU A 154 29.30 7.26 24.72
N LYS A 155 29.38 7.13 23.40
CA LYS A 155 28.71 8.03 22.46
C LYS A 155 27.37 7.44 22.13
N LYS A 156 26.29 8.05 22.63
CA LYS A 156 24.92 7.57 22.39
C LYS A 156 24.25 8.41 21.32
N ILE A 157 23.43 7.76 20.48
CA ILE A 157 22.57 8.40 19.50
C ILE A 157 21.10 8.03 19.79
N PRO A 158 20.18 9.00 19.76
CA PRO A 158 18.76 8.69 19.86
C PRO A 158 18.29 8.09 18.53
N VAL A 159 17.66 6.91 18.60
CA VAL A 159 17.08 6.22 17.44
C VAL A 159 15.60 6.04 17.69
N GLU A 160 14.77 6.58 16.79
CA GLU A 160 13.34 6.35 16.78
C GLU A 160 13.02 5.08 15.99
N TYR A 161 12.21 4.20 16.56
CA TYR A 161 11.85 2.93 15.94
C TYR A 161 10.40 2.54 16.21
N VAL A 162 9.84 1.67 15.37
CA VAL A 162 8.54 1.03 15.61
C VAL A 162 8.69 -0.06 16.68
N ALA A 163 8.30 0.26 17.92
CA ALA A 163 8.43 -0.66 19.05
C ALA A 163 7.34 -1.73 19.08
N ARG A 164 6.13 -1.40 18.63
CA ARG A 164 5.03 -2.37 18.51
C ARG A 164 4.27 -2.14 17.21
N LYS A 165 3.89 -3.26 16.60
CA LYS A 165 3.07 -3.32 15.40
C LYS A 165 1.95 -4.31 15.62
N ILE A 166 0.72 -3.90 15.37
CA ILE A 166 -0.47 -4.74 15.49
C ILE A 166 -1.24 -4.65 14.19
N SER A 167 -1.58 -5.81 13.63
CA SER A 167 -2.40 -5.92 12.42
C SER A 167 -3.74 -6.52 12.79
N ALA A 168 -4.81 -5.95 12.27
CA ALA A 168 -6.17 -6.48 12.42
C ALA A 168 -6.91 -6.35 11.09
N GLU A 169 -7.89 -7.22 10.86
CA GLU A 169 -8.70 -7.21 9.65
C GLU A 169 -10.17 -7.44 10.03
N LYS A 170 -11.07 -6.72 9.36
CA LYS A 170 -12.52 -6.88 9.55
C LYS A 170 -13.22 -6.94 8.21
N THR A 171 -14.01 -7.98 8.02
CA THR A 171 -14.93 -8.09 6.90
C THR A 171 -16.23 -7.34 7.20
N VAL A 172 -16.72 -6.59 6.21
CA VAL A 172 -17.94 -5.79 6.24
C VAL A 172 -18.82 -6.24 5.10
N ASN A 173 -20.05 -6.64 5.40
CA ASN A 173 -21.04 -6.98 4.38
C ASN A 173 -22.01 -5.80 4.23
N ILE A 174 -22.03 -5.21 3.06
CA ILE A 174 -22.95 -4.15 2.67
C ILE A 174 -24.05 -4.81 1.83
N ASN A 175 -25.22 -4.97 2.44
CA ASN A 175 -26.40 -5.55 1.82
C ASN A 175 -27.46 -4.46 1.68
N GLU A 176 -27.65 -3.95 0.48
CA GLU A 176 -28.54 -2.81 0.21
C GLU A 176 -29.53 -3.15 -0.89
N GLU A 177 -30.76 -2.64 -0.75
CA GLU A 177 -31.79 -2.70 -1.77
C GLU A 177 -32.15 -1.28 -2.22
N LEU A 178 -32.06 -1.03 -3.53
CA LEU A 178 -32.36 0.27 -4.11
C LEU A 178 -33.47 0.14 -5.16
N GLU A 179 -34.60 0.79 -4.89
CA GLU A 179 -35.72 0.86 -5.83
C GLU A 179 -35.51 2.00 -6.85
N LEU A 180 -35.68 1.68 -8.13
CA LEU A 180 -35.61 2.63 -9.22
C LEU A 180 -36.79 3.61 -9.16
N ASN A 181 -36.46 4.91 -9.16
CA ASN A 181 -37.48 5.95 -9.28
C ASN A 181 -38.30 5.81 -10.58
N SER A 182 -39.51 6.37 -10.61
CA SER A 182 -40.45 6.20 -11.73
C SER A 182 -39.96 6.77 -13.07
N SER A 183 -38.89 7.58 -13.08
CA SER A 183 -38.32 8.12 -14.32
C SER A 183 -37.38 7.15 -15.04
N LYS A 184 -36.89 6.12 -14.32
CA LYS A 184 -35.95 5.14 -14.85
C LYS A 184 -36.68 3.89 -15.38
N PRO A 185 -36.26 3.33 -16.52
CA PRO A 185 -36.84 2.11 -17.07
C PRO A 185 -36.43 0.88 -16.23
N SER A 186 -37.24 -0.17 -16.30
CA SER A 186 -37.02 -1.42 -15.59
C SER A 186 -35.79 -2.17 -16.12
N VAL A 187 -35.08 -2.85 -15.23
CA VAL A 187 -33.78 -3.48 -15.48
C VAL A 187 -33.95 -4.78 -16.26
N LEU A 188 -33.32 -4.87 -17.42
CA LEU A 188 -33.22 -6.09 -18.20
C LEU A 188 -31.97 -6.91 -17.80
N GLY A 189 -30.81 -6.25 -17.73
CA GLY A 189 -29.56 -6.91 -17.36
C GLY A 189 -28.51 -5.93 -16.84
N ILE A 190 -27.68 -6.36 -15.90
CA ILE A 190 -26.59 -5.56 -15.35
C ILE A 190 -25.34 -5.78 -16.19
N ILE A 191 -24.76 -4.71 -16.70
CA ILE A 191 -23.61 -4.72 -17.61
C ILE A 191 -22.31 -4.47 -16.84
N ARG A 192 -22.34 -3.49 -15.94
CA ARG A 192 -21.18 -3.08 -15.15
C ARG A 192 -21.61 -2.74 -13.73
N SER A 193 -20.75 -3.10 -12.79
CA SER A 193 -20.87 -2.69 -11.39
C SER A 193 -19.46 -2.44 -10.85
N ASP A 194 -19.17 -1.22 -10.43
CA ASP A 194 -17.89 -0.86 -9.80
C ASP A 194 -18.17 -0.20 -8.45
N VAL A 195 -17.24 -0.35 -7.51
CA VAL A 195 -17.35 0.19 -6.16
C VAL A 195 -16.06 0.92 -5.81
N ALA A 196 -16.19 2.22 -5.55
CA ALA A 196 -15.11 3.04 -5.03
C ALA A 196 -15.27 3.20 -3.51
N LEU A 197 -14.21 2.91 -2.76
CA LEU A 197 -14.20 2.99 -1.30
C LEU A 197 -13.42 4.23 -0.86
N SER A 198 -13.98 4.97 0.09
CA SER A 198 -13.27 6.02 0.84
C SER A 198 -13.07 5.57 2.28
N ALA A 199 -12.00 6.04 2.93
CA ALA A 199 -11.74 5.85 4.36
C ALA A 199 -11.62 7.23 5.00
N ASN A 200 -12.71 7.71 5.59
CA ASN A 200 -12.84 9.11 5.97
C ASN A 200 -12.45 9.36 7.43
N GLU A 201 -12.72 8.40 8.31
CA GLU A 201 -12.48 8.57 9.75
C GLU A 201 -11.96 7.29 10.39
N ARG A 202 -11.03 7.47 11.33
CA ARG A 202 -10.55 6.42 12.22
C ARG A 202 -10.42 6.94 13.64
N LYS A 203 -10.84 6.16 14.63
CA LYS A 203 -10.72 6.50 16.05
C LYS A 203 -10.36 5.28 16.87
N VAL A 204 -9.26 5.36 17.61
CA VAL A 204 -8.86 4.31 18.54
C VAL A 204 -9.66 4.43 19.84
N ILE A 205 -10.16 3.29 20.33
CA ILE A 205 -10.84 3.15 21.61
C ILE A 205 -10.35 1.83 22.21
N ALA A 206 -9.52 1.87 23.26
CA ALA A 206 -8.93 0.72 23.97
C ALA A 206 -9.25 -0.69 23.41
N ASN A 207 -8.25 -1.33 22.79
CA ASN A 207 -8.32 -2.63 22.09
C ASN A 207 -9.22 -2.66 20.84
N LYS A 208 -9.75 -1.52 20.40
CA LYS A 208 -10.63 -1.42 19.23
C LYS A 208 -10.28 -0.20 18.38
N LEU A 209 -10.54 -0.32 17.08
CA LEU A 209 -10.51 0.78 16.13
C LEU A 209 -11.88 0.95 15.51
N VAL A 210 -12.44 2.15 15.58
CA VAL A 210 -13.63 2.52 14.79
C VAL A 210 -13.15 3.05 13.46
N ALA A 211 -13.50 2.38 12.37
CA ALA A 211 -13.23 2.81 11.00
C ALA A 211 -14.54 3.18 10.29
N LYS A 212 -14.56 4.32 9.60
CA LYS A 212 -15.71 4.77 8.80
C LYS A 212 -15.29 5.20 7.41
N GLY A 213 -16.20 4.99 6.47
CA GLY A 213 -16.01 5.38 5.09
C GLY A 213 -17.30 5.25 4.30
N GLU A 214 -17.18 5.40 2.98
CA GLU A 214 -18.30 5.30 2.05
C GLU A 214 -17.95 4.37 0.90
N ALA A 215 -18.94 3.64 0.42
CA ALA A 215 -18.90 2.88 -0.81
C ALA A 215 -19.77 3.61 -1.85
N VAL A 216 -19.13 4.17 -2.89
CA VAL A 216 -19.82 4.72 -4.05
C VAL A 216 -19.99 3.59 -5.06
N ILE A 217 -21.22 3.27 -5.40
CA ILE A 217 -21.60 2.13 -6.24
C ILE A 217 -22.07 2.67 -7.58
N ASP A 218 -21.36 2.32 -8.65
CA ASP A 218 -21.69 2.66 -10.03
C ASP A 218 -22.26 1.45 -10.75
N ILE A 219 -23.43 1.60 -11.38
CA ILE A 219 -24.12 0.55 -12.12
C ILE A 219 -24.42 1.04 -13.53
N LEU A 220 -24.11 0.21 -14.53
CA LEU A 220 -24.62 0.32 -15.90
C LEU A 220 -25.54 -0.87 -16.17
N TYR A 221 -26.76 -0.61 -16.63
CA TYR A 221 -27.73 -1.66 -16.91
C TYR A 221 -28.45 -1.41 -18.23
N THR A 222 -28.93 -2.48 -18.88
CA THR A 222 -29.79 -2.41 -20.06
C THR A 222 -31.26 -2.41 -19.68
N TYR A 223 -32.08 -1.85 -20.55
CA TYR A 223 -33.54 -1.88 -20.46
C TYR A 223 -34.16 -2.15 -21.83
N GLU A 224 -35.40 -2.62 -21.81
CA GLU A 224 -36.26 -2.77 -22.99
C GLU A 224 -37.70 -2.43 -22.59
N ASN A 225 -38.35 -1.58 -23.38
CA ASN A 225 -39.73 -1.14 -23.18
C ASN A 225 -40.43 -0.89 -24.53
N GLU A 226 -41.69 -0.44 -24.49
CA GLU A 226 -42.48 -0.16 -25.70
C GLU A 226 -41.87 0.92 -26.62
N THR A 227 -41.05 1.82 -26.06
CA THR A 227 -40.43 2.93 -26.81
C THR A 227 -39.06 2.59 -27.38
N GLY A 228 -38.47 1.45 -26.99
CA GLY A 228 -37.18 0.98 -27.47
C GLY A 228 -36.37 0.28 -26.39
N ASN A 229 -35.08 0.11 -26.67
CA ASN A 229 -34.10 -0.42 -25.73
C ASN A 229 -32.90 0.51 -25.62
N GLY A 230 -32.09 0.31 -24.59
CA GLY A 230 -30.90 1.11 -24.36
C GLY A 230 -30.20 0.76 -23.07
N MET A 231 -29.35 1.67 -22.61
CA MET A 231 -28.61 1.56 -21.36
C MET A 231 -28.82 2.80 -20.49
N GLU A 232 -28.80 2.60 -19.18
CA GLU A 232 -28.92 3.65 -18.17
C GLU A 232 -27.89 3.44 -17.07
N THR A 233 -27.43 4.55 -16.49
CA THR A 233 -26.55 4.52 -15.32
C THR A 233 -27.32 4.79 -14.04
N MET A 234 -26.84 4.22 -12.94
CA MET A 234 -27.26 4.50 -11.59
C MET A 234 -26.03 4.62 -10.69
N GLN A 235 -26.02 5.64 -9.83
CA GLN A 235 -24.98 5.84 -8.82
C GLN A 235 -25.64 6.15 -7.49
N PHE A 236 -25.13 5.56 -6.42
CA PHE A 236 -25.52 5.88 -5.06
C PHE A 236 -24.39 5.54 -4.08
N THR A 237 -24.48 6.11 -2.87
CA THR A 237 -23.43 6.00 -1.86
C THR A 237 -23.98 5.34 -0.61
N VAL A 238 -23.25 4.36 -0.10
CA VAL A 238 -23.59 3.64 1.13
C VAL A 238 -22.48 3.88 2.17
N PRO A 239 -22.77 4.54 3.29
CA PRO A 239 -21.79 4.70 4.36
C PRO A 239 -21.59 3.37 5.11
N TYR A 240 -20.38 3.09 5.53
CA TYR A 240 -20.07 1.97 6.42
C TYR A 240 -19.33 2.47 7.67
N SER A 241 -19.66 1.89 8.82
CA SER A 241 -19.01 2.16 10.09
C SER A 241 -18.83 0.85 10.85
N GLN A 242 -17.59 0.52 11.18
CA GLN A 242 -17.26 -0.77 11.78
C GLN A 242 -16.27 -0.62 12.93
N ILE A 243 -16.42 -1.54 13.89
CA ILE A 243 -15.51 -1.70 15.01
C ILE A 243 -14.62 -2.90 14.70
N ILE A 244 -13.32 -2.63 14.59
CA ILE A 244 -12.28 -3.63 14.37
C ILE A 244 -11.67 -3.95 15.73
N ASP A 245 -11.73 -5.21 16.13
CA ASP A 245 -11.07 -5.68 17.33
C ASP A 245 -9.56 -5.78 17.03
N ALA A 246 -8.76 -5.05 17.80
CA ALA A 246 -7.33 -4.89 17.63
C ALA A 246 -6.67 -4.94 19.02
N ASP A 247 -6.52 -6.15 19.55
CA ASP A 247 -6.06 -6.36 20.91
C ASP A 247 -4.69 -5.72 21.17
N GLY A 248 -4.61 -4.90 22.21
CA GLY A 248 -3.38 -4.23 22.65
C GLY A 248 -3.12 -2.85 22.05
N ILE A 249 -4.03 -2.29 21.25
CA ILE A 249 -3.98 -0.89 20.80
C ILE A 249 -4.65 0.06 21.80
N ASP A 250 -4.13 1.28 21.86
CA ASP A 250 -4.66 2.40 22.64
C ASP A 250 -4.40 3.72 21.89
N GLU A 251 -4.77 4.86 22.48
CA GLU A 251 -4.63 6.20 21.85
C GLU A 251 -3.18 6.59 21.55
N THR A 252 -2.18 5.85 22.04
CA THR A 252 -0.76 6.09 21.70
C THR A 252 -0.33 5.42 20.39
N PHE A 253 -1.20 4.62 19.76
CA PHE A 253 -0.95 4.00 18.47
C PHE A 253 -1.45 4.89 17.32
N GLU A 254 -0.60 5.04 16.32
CA GLU A 254 -1.00 5.57 15.02
C GLU A 254 -1.49 4.44 14.13
N CYS A 255 -2.68 4.59 13.55
CA CYS A 255 -3.32 3.54 12.76
C CYS A 255 -3.43 3.93 11.29
N ILE A 256 -3.20 2.97 10.39
CA ILE A 256 -3.46 3.08 8.96
C ILE A 256 -4.56 2.08 8.60
N THR A 257 -5.59 2.52 7.89
CA THR A 257 -6.72 1.69 7.47
C THR A 257 -6.83 1.65 5.95
N GLU A 258 -6.94 0.45 5.40
CA GLU A 258 -7.03 0.22 3.96
C GLU A 258 -8.23 -0.67 3.65
N PRO A 259 -9.33 -0.09 3.16
CA PRO A 259 -10.51 -0.83 2.74
C PRO A 259 -10.36 -1.34 1.30
N GLU A 260 -10.75 -2.60 1.05
CA GLU A 260 -10.72 -3.22 -0.27
C GLU A 260 -12.01 -4.01 -0.53
N VAL A 261 -12.54 -3.88 -1.74
CA VAL A 261 -13.69 -4.67 -2.19
C VAL A 261 -13.24 -6.09 -2.52
N THR A 262 -13.70 -7.06 -1.76
CA THR A 262 -13.42 -8.49 -1.97
C THR A 262 -14.53 -9.18 -2.77
N LEU A 263 -15.77 -8.69 -2.68
CA LEU A 263 -16.92 -9.12 -3.48
C LEU A 263 -17.78 -7.92 -3.90
N CYS A 264 -18.29 -7.96 -5.12
CA CYS A 264 -19.36 -7.08 -5.58
C CYS A 264 -20.30 -7.91 -6.46
N ASP A 265 -21.47 -8.23 -5.94
CA ASP A 265 -22.55 -8.88 -6.67
C ASP A 265 -23.77 -7.97 -6.65
N ILE A 266 -24.28 -7.65 -7.84
CA ILE A 266 -25.48 -6.82 -7.97
C ILE A 266 -26.42 -7.56 -8.89
N THR A 267 -27.65 -7.76 -8.42
CA THR A 267 -28.72 -8.42 -9.16
C THR A 267 -29.95 -7.54 -9.22
N ALA A 268 -30.80 -7.76 -10.23
CA ALA A 268 -32.08 -7.10 -10.33
C ALA A 268 -33.18 -8.00 -9.77
N ALA A 269 -34.15 -7.41 -9.08
CA ALA A 269 -35.31 -8.08 -8.53
C ALA A 269 -36.60 -7.34 -8.86
N ALA A 270 -37.69 -8.11 -8.95
CA ALA A 270 -39.01 -7.58 -9.24
C ALA A 270 -39.57 -6.76 -8.08
N ASP A 271 -40.24 -5.66 -8.40
CA ASP A 271 -41.05 -4.88 -7.49
C ASP A 271 -42.42 -5.54 -7.23
N SER A 272 -43.29 -4.84 -6.50
CA SER A 272 -44.66 -5.29 -6.22
C SER A 272 -45.53 -5.51 -7.47
N LYS A 273 -45.14 -4.99 -8.64
CA LYS A 273 -45.82 -5.12 -9.92
C LYS A 273 -45.22 -6.20 -10.82
N GLY A 274 -44.15 -6.87 -10.36
CA GLY A 274 -43.47 -7.90 -11.13
C GLY A 274 -42.41 -7.37 -12.10
N GLU A 275 -42.09 -6.07 -12.07
CA GLU A 275 -41.07 -5.47 -12.92
C GLU A 275 -39.73 -5.39 -12.20
N ASN A 276 -38.63 -5.76 -12.87
CA ASN A 276 -37.29 -5.71 -12.30
C ASN A 276 -36.85 -4.26 -12.02
N ARG A 277 -37.20 -3.72 -10.85
CA ARG A 277 -36.96 -2.31 -10.47
C ARG A 277 -36.20 -2.17 -9.16
N ILE A 278 -35.75 -3.27 -8.55
CA ILE A 278 -34.97 -3.25 -7.31
C ILE A 278 -33.58 -3.78 -7.63
N PHE A 279 -32.53 -3.00 -7.34
CA PHE A 279 -31.17 -3.52 -7.27
C PHE A 279 -30.93 -4.13 -5.90
N LYS A 280 -30.50 -5.40 -5.86
CA LYS A 280 -29.98 -6.05 -4.65
C LYS A 280 -28.47 -6.08 -4.74
N CYS A 281 -27.82 -5.38 -3.83
CA CYS A 281 -26.36 -5.26 -3.78
C CYS A 281 -25.83 -6.11 -2.62
N ASP A 282 -24.96 -7.07 -2.93
CA ASP A 282 -24.15 -7.83 -1.98
C ASP A 282 -22.68 -7.48 -2.21
N ILE A 283 -22.15 -6.58 -1.38
CA ILE A 283 -20.80 -6.08 -1.46
C ILE A 283 -20.06 -6.47 -0.17
N VAL A 284 -18.91 -7.12 -0.33
CA VAL A 284 -18.04 -7.47 0.78
C VAL A 284 -16.79 -6.61 0.72
N VAL A 285 -16.50 -5.91 1.82
CA VAL A 285 -15.33 -5.07 1.99
C VAL A 285 -14.46 -5.67 3.09
N SER A 286 -13.17 -5.86 2.83
CA SER A 286 -12.19 -6.10 3.88
C SER A 286 -11.55 -4.78 4.29
N ILE A 287 -11.59 -4.45 5.58
CA ILE A 287 -10.87 -3.32 6.15
C ILE A 287 -9.66 -3.88 6.88
N SER A 288 -8.48 -3.67 6.31
CA SER A 288 -7.22 -3.96 6.99
C SER A 288 -6.76 -2.76 7.81
N CYS A 289 -6.26 -3.02 9.02
CA CYS A 289 -5.75 -2.03 9.94
C CYS A 289 -4.33 -2.41 10.36
N ARG A 290 -3.43 -1.42 10.30
CA ARG A 290 -2.05 -1.52 10.81
C ARG A 290 -1.83 -0.42 11.83
N ALA A 291 -1.59 -0.81 13.08
CA ALA A 291 -1.36 0.08 14.20
C ALA A 291 0.12 0.03 14.61
N TYR A 292 0.71 1.21 14.79
CA TYR A 292 2.13 1.40 15.08
C TYR A 292 2.30 2.22 16.36
N LYS A 293 3.20 1.78 17.22
CA LYS A 293 3.66 2.55 18.38
C LYS A 293 5.16 2.73 18.29
N THR A 294 5.61 3.97 18.20
CA THR A 294 7.03 4.30 18.15
C THR A 294 7.60 4.45 19.57
N ALA A 295 8.91 4.26 19.68
CA ALA A 295 9.70 4.56 20.87
C ALA A 295 11.06 5.13 20.44
N VAL A 296 11.81 5.67 21.41
CA VAL A 296 13.17 6.18 21.21
C VAL A 296 14.11 5.43 22.14
N ALA A 297 15.17 4.86 21.58
CA ALA A 297 16.27 4.24 22.32
C ALA A 297 17.55 5.05 22.15
N ASN A 298 18.36 5.15 23.22
CA ASN A 298 19.69 5.77 23.15
C ASN A 298 20.75 4.70 22.91
N ILE A 299 21.11 4.47 21.66
CA ILE A 299 22.02 3.39 21.26
C ILE A 299 23.47 3.84 21.31
N VAL A 300 24.34 3.00 21.86
CA VAL A 300 25.79 3.24 21.87
C VAL A 300 26.32 3.07 20.44
N SER A 301 26.87 4.15 19.89
CA SER A 301 27.45 4.23 18.55
C SER A 301 28.98 4.17 18.55
N ASP A 302 29.62 4.55 19.67
CA ASP A 302 31.06 4.46 19.89
C ASP A 302 31.35 4.34 21.40
N VAL A 303 32.49 3.75 21.73
CA VAL A 303 32.95 3.53 23.11
C VAL A 303 34.48 3.63 23.19
N TYR A 304 34.97 4.14 24.32
CA TYR A 304 36.37 3.98 24.73
C TYR A 304 36.47 4.00 26.25
N SER A 305 37.61 3.56 26.82
CA SER A 305 37.90 3.73 28.25
C SER A 305 39.01 4.76 28.47
N THR A 306 38.92 5.53 29.56
CA THR A 306 39.98 6.49 29.97
C THR A 306 41.15 5.81 30.69
N LEU A 307 40.94 4.59 31.23
CA LEU A 307 41.94 3.87 32.02
C LEU A 307 42.51 2.62 31.36
N TYR A 308 41.69 1.92 30.58
CA TYR A 308 42.01 0.58 30.07
C TYR A 308 41.95 0.58 28.55
N PRO A 309 42.75 -0.25 27.86
CA PRO A 309 42.47 -0.61 26.47
C PRO A 309 41.03 -1.16 26.37
N CYS A 310 40.32 -0.76 25.33
CA CYS A 310 38.93 -1.14 25.13
C CYS A 310 38.71 -1.35 23.65
N GLU A 311 38.44 -2.60 23.28
CA GLU A 311 38.01 -2.97 21.93
C GLU A 311 36.50 -3.07 21.90
N PHE A 312 35.90 -2.88 20.73
CA PHE A 312 34.47 -3.05 20.53
C PHE A 312 34.18 -3.49 19.10
N SER A 313 33.05 -4.19 18.95
CA SER A 313 32.48 -4.55 17.67
C SER A 313 31.25 -3.68 17.39
N SER A 314 31.05 -3.29 16.14
CA SER A 314 29.87 -2.53 15.72
C SER A 314 29.29 -3.08 14.43
N SER A 315 27.97 -2.96 14.27
CA SER A 315 27.27 -3.33 13.05
C SER A 315 26.35 -2.20 12.59
N LEU A 316 26.20 -2.09 11.27
CA LEU A 316 25.22 -1.20 10.66
C LEU A 316 23.83 -1.82 10.82
N MET A 317 22.96 -1.14 11.55
CA MET A 317 21.58 -1.56 11.83
C MET A 317 20.60 -0.72 11.01
N ARG A 318 19.40 -1.28 10.79
CA ARG A 318 18.31 -0.63 10.06
C ARG A 318 17.00 -0.79 10.82
N SER A 319 16.50 0.30 11.42
CA SER A 319 15.22 0.32 12.12
C SER A 319 14.12 0.92 11.24
N GLU A 320 12.92 0.35 11.29
CA GLU A 320 11.75 0.97 10.65
C GLU A 320 11.29 2.22 11.40
N ARG A 321 10.87 3.22 10.63
CA ARG A 321 10.15 4.40 11.14
C ARG A 321 8.64 4.24 10.92
N MET A 322 7.87 5.08 11.58
CA MET A 322 6.43 5.18 11.34
C MET A 322 6.15 5.40 9.84
N PRO A 323 5.34 4.56 9.18
CA PRO A 323 4.98 4.78 7.79
C PRO A 323 4.23 6.09 7.59
N VAL A 324 4.56 6.81 6.54
CA VAL A 324 3.88 8.06 6.16
C VAL A 324 2.90 7.79 5.04
N VAL A 325 1.66 8.25 5.21
CA VAL A 325 0.62 8.16 4.18
C VAL A 325 0.42 9.55 3.56
N MET A 326 0.54 9.63 2.25
CA MET A 326 0.27 10.85 1.47
C MET A 326 -0.85 10.56 0.47
N ASN A 327 -1.85 11.44 0.41
CA ASN A 327 -2.95 11.35 -0.54
C ASN A 327 -2.84 12.48 -1.55
N GLU A 328 -2.66 12.13 -2.81
CA GLU A 328 -2.58 13.05 -3.93
C GLU A 328 -3.76 12.86 -4.88
N LYS A 329 -4.05 13.90 -5.67
CA LYS A 329 -5.00 13.81 -6.79
C LYS A 329 -4.25 13.98 -8.11
N HIS A 330 -4.47 13.05 -9.02
CA HIS A 330 -3.93 13.13 -10.38
C HIS A 330 -5.08 13.25 -11.38
N GLN A 331 -4.98 14.21 -12.30
CA GLN A 331 -5.94 14.40 -13.37
C GLN A 331 -5.32 14.06 -14.70
N ALA A 332 -5.94 13.15 -15.43
CA ALA A 332 -5.52 12.77 -16.78
C ALA A 332 -6.61 13.11 -17.79
N LYS A 333 -6.18 13.48 -19.00
CA LYS A 333 -7.06 13.79 -20.13
C LYS A 333 -6.62 13.00 -21.35
N SER A 334 -7.58 12.52 -22.14
CA SER A 334 -7.31 11.84 -23.39
C SER A 334 -8.42 12.13 -24.41
N ILE A 335 -8.23 11.69 -25.64
CA ILE A 335 -9.25 11.72 -26.69
C ILE A 335 -9.36 10.30 -27.25
N ALA A 336 -10.56 9.73 -27.14
CA ALA A 336 -10.92 8.50 -27.84
C ALA A 336 -11.57 8.85 -29.18
N GLU A 337 -11.21 8.12 -30.23
CA GLU A 337 -11.75 8.31 -31.58
C GLU A 337 -12.41 7.02 -32.06
N TYR A 338 -13.61 7.15 -32.62
CA TYR A 338 -14.30 6.08 -33.31
C TYR A 338 -14.02 6.19 -34.81
N ASN A 339 -13.35 5.18 -35.37
CA ASN A 339 -12.90 5.21 -36.77
C ASN A 339 -13.94 4.65 -37.75
N ASP A 340 -14.93 3.91 -37.26
CA ASP A 340 -15.90 3.17 -38.10
C ASP A 340 -17.25 3.90 -38.24
N GLY A 341 -17.23 5.25 -38.17
CA GLY A 341 -18.41 6.09 -38.41
C GLY A 341 -18.61 7.18 -37.35
N SER A 342 -19.87 7.52 -37.09
CA SER A 342 -20.28 8.52 -36.11
C SER A 342 -20.94 7.90 -34.87
N ILE A 343 -20.81 8.63 -33.77
CA ILE A 343 -21.29 8.30 -32.43
C ILE A 343 -22.62 9.03 -32.24
N LYS A 344 -23.70 8.26 -32.09
CA LYS A 344 -25.03 8.80 -31.85
C LYS A 344 -25.18 9.24 -30.39
N CYS A 345 -24.74 8.39 -29.45
CA CYS A 345 -24.72 8.72 -28.02
C CYS A 345 -23.67 7.90 -27.26
N VAL A 346 -23.36 8.36 -26.05
CA VAL A 346 -22.49 7.68 -25.08
C VAL A 346 -23.36 7.30 -23.89
N SER A 347 -23.35 6.03 -23.52
CA SER A 347 -24.13 5.50 -22.40
C SER A 347 -23.38 5.55 -21.08
N ASP A 348 -22.06 5.31 -21.10
CA ASP A 348 -21.22 5.33 -19.90
C ASP A 348 -19.74 5.49 -20.26
N VAL A 349 -18.95 6.03 -19.34
CA VAL A 349 -17.49 6.09 -19.44
C VAL A 349 -16.85 5.73 -18.11
N TRP A 350 -15.74 5.01 -18.19
CA TRP A 350 -14.93 4.69 -17.02
C TRP A 350 -13.47 4.54 -17.37
N CYS A 351 -12.65 4.43 -16.34
CA CYS A 351 -11.26 4.04 -16.51
C CYS A 351 -10.85 2.99 -15.49
N SER A 352 -9.77 2.29 -15.80
CA SER A 352 -9.12 1.37 -14.88
C SER A 352 -7.63 1.65 -14.84
N ILE A 353 -7.03 1.47 -13.66
CA ILE A 353 -5.61 1.69 -13.42
C ILE A 353 -4.90 0.35 -13.30
N SER A 354 -3.77 0.20 -13.97
CA SER A 354 -2.97 -1.03 -13.94
C SER A 354 -1.49 -0.73 -14.12
N ASN A 355 -0.65 -1.77 -13.95
CA ASN A 355 0.79 -1.73 -14.24
C ASN A 355 1.56 -0.59 -13.54
N ILE A 356 1.21 -0.32 -12.29
CA ILE A 356 1.88 0.72 -11.51
C ILE A 356 3.31 0.28 -11.18
N SER A 357 4.27 1.15 -11.46
CA SER A 357 5.66 1.03 -11.04
C SER A 357 6.10 2.29 -10.30
N ILE A 358 7.04 2.13 -9.37
CA ILE A 358 7.56 3.24 -8.56
C ILE A 358 9.07 3.19 -8.58
N LYS A 359 9.70 4.34 -8.84
CA LYS A 359 11.15 4.55 -8.79
C LYS A 359 11.43 5.59 -7.72
N ILE A 360 12.39 5.32 -6.85
CA ILE A 360 12.77 6.21 -5.75
C ILE A 360 14.07 6.92 -6.14
N ASN A 361 14.11 8.23 -5.93
CA ASN A 361 15.32 9.04 -6.02
C ASN A 361 15.70 9.59 -4.63
N PRO A 362 16.67 8.96 -3.95
CA PRO A 362 17.13 9.40 -2.63
C PRO A 362 17.80 10.78 -2.63
N GLU A 363 18.43 11.20 -3.73
CA GLU A 363 19.17 12.48 -3.76
C GLU A 363 18.22 13.69 -3.81
N SER A 364 17.08 13.54 -4.49
CA SER A 364 16.04 14.58 -4.55
C SER A 364 14.91 14.38 -3.53
N HIS A 365 14.94 13.31 -2.75
CA HIS A 365 13.87 12.91 -1.81
C HIS A 365 12.52 12.71 -2.50
N GLU A 366 12.52 12.07 -3.67
CA GLU A 366 11.34 11.93 -4.54
C GLU A 366 11.00 10.46 -4.82
N ALA A 367 9.71 10.20 -5.03
CA ALA A 367 9.23 8.95 -5.60
C ALA A 367 8.42 9.26 -6.87
N PHE A 368 8.86 8.69 -7.99
CA PHE A 368 8.22 8.78 -9.30
C PHE A 368 7.37 7.54 -9.52
N ALA A 369 6.06 7.73 -9.68
CA ALA A 369 5.11 6.68 -10.02
C ALA A 369 4.67 6.81 -11.48
N GLU A 370 4.63 5.67 -12.17
CA GLU A 370 4.19 5.53 -13.55
C GLU A 370 3.21 4.36 -13.65
N GLY A 371 2.14 4.49 -14.42
CA GLY A 371 1.23 3.38 -14.68
C GLY A 371 0.28 3.65 -15.83
N ASN A 372 -0.58 2.67 -16.14
CA ASN A 372 -1.50 2.72 -17.27
C ASN A 372 -2.90 3.10 -16.82
N ILE A 373 -3.52 4.02 -17.57
CA ILE A 373 -4.95 4.30 -17.54
C ILE A 373 -5.57 3.71 -18.81
N GLN A 374 -6.48 2.77 -18.66
CA GLN A 374 -7.34 2.33 -19.77
C GLN A 374 -8.70 2.99 -19.61
N TYR A 375 -9.03 3.92 -20.51
CA TYR A 375 -10.37 4.46 -20.65
C TYR A 375 -11.23 3.52 -21.47
N SER A 376 -12.50 3.41 -21.08
CA SER A 376 -13.51 2.62 -21.78
C SER A 376 -14.75 3.48 -21.94
N VAL A 377 -15.25 3.56 -23.18
CA VAL A 377 -16.45 4.32 -23.54
C VAL A 377 -17.47 3.35 -24.11
N MET A 378 -18.60 3.20 -23.42
CA MET A 378 -19.75 2.49 -23.94
C MET A 378 -20.61 3.46 -24.75
N ALA A 379 -20.77 3.21 -26.05
CA ALA A 379 -21.44 4.11 -26.97
C ALA A 379 -22.34 3.36 -27.95
N GLU A 380 -23.20 4.11 -28.64
CA GLU A 380 -24.04 3.64 -29.74
C GLU A 380 -23.72 4.46 -31.00
N ASN A 381 -23.62 3.80 -32.15
CA ASN A 381 -23.46 4.48 -33.44
C ASN A 381 -24.82 4.84 -34.07
N GLU A 382 -24.81 5.56 -35.20
CA GLU A 382 -26.05 5.95 -35.92
C GLU A 382 -26.91 4.77 -36.40
N GLN A 383 -26.33 3.58 -36.50
CA GLN A 383 -27.03 2.34 -36.89
C GLN A 383 -27.64 1.63 -35.67
N GLY A 384 -27.51 2.20 -34.47
CA GLY A 384 -27.99 1.62 -33.23
C GLY A 384 -27.08 0.53 -32.65
N THR A 385 -25.90 0.29 -33.24
CA THR A 385 -24.97 -0.75 -32.75
C THR A 385 -24.22 -0.25 -31.53
N VAL A 386 -24.36 -0.99 -30.42
CA VAL A 386 -23.56 -0.77 -29.21
C VAL A 386 -22.10 -1.18 -29.45
N MET A 387 -21.18 -0.34 -28.96
CA MET A 387 -19.74 -0.50 -29.11
C MET A 387 -19.00 -0.06 -27.85
N LEU A 388 -17.84 -0.70 -27.61
CA LEU A 388 -16.91 -0.31 -26.57
C LEU A 388 -15.65 0.25 -27.23
N ILE A 389 -15.36 1.53 -27.01
CA ILE A 389 -14.13 2.18 -27.49
C ILE A 389 -13.16 2.23 -26.32
N GLU A 390 -11.94 1.73 -26.52
CA GLU A 390 -10.89 1.72 -25.50
C GLU A 390 -9.73 2.63 -25.90
N LYS A 391 -9.20 3.38 -24.94
CA LYS A 391 -8.04 4.24 -25.12
C LYS A 391 -7.10 4.09 -23.94
N ASP A 392 -5.87 3.69 -24.23
CA ASP A 392 -4.81 3.63 -23.22
C ASP A 392 -4.03 4.95 -23.16
N GLU A 393 -3.67 5.36 -21.96
CA GLU A 393 -2.75 6.45 -21.64
C GLU A 393 -1.81 6.02 -20.52
N ILE A 394 -0.66 6.69 -20.43
CA ILE A 394 0.26 6.55 -19.31
C ILE A 394 0.07 7.76 -18.40
N PHE A 395 0.04 7.52 -17.08
CA PHE A 395 0.14 8.58 -16.10
C PHE A 395 1.51 8.58 -15.44
N GLU A 396 1.99 9.77 -15.11
CA GLU A 396 3.21 9.99 -14.35
C GLU A 396 2.90 10.93 -13.19
N HIS A 397 3.40 10.61 -12.00
CA HIS A 397 3.21 11.44 -10.83
C HIS A 397 4.40 11.33 -9.89
N THR A 398 4.91 12.48 -9.44
CA THR A 398 6.05 12.54 -8.51
C THR A 398 5.59 13.13 -7.20
N ILE A 399 5.92 12.45 -6.10
CA ILE A 399 5.80 13.01 -4.75
C ILE A 399 7.19 13.30 -4.20
N ARG A 400 7.27 14.30 -3.32
CA ARG A 400 8.47 14.63 -2.56
C ARG A 400 8.19 14.51 -1.08
N TYR A 401 9.09 13.85 -0.37
CA TYR A 401 9.06 13.75 1.09
C TYR A 401 10.49 13.65 1.59
N ASP A 402 10.93 14.60 2.42
CA ASP A 402 12.34 14.69 2.87
C ASP A 402 12.85 13.43 3.59
N GLY A 403 11.95 12.60 4.15
CA GLY A 403 12.32 11.31 4.73
C GLY A 403 12.65 10.21 3.72
N ILE A 404 12.38 10.40 2.42
CA ILE A 404 12.74 9.44 1.38
C ILE A 404 14.26 9.37 1.27
N ALA A 405 14.82 8.23 1.63
CA ALA A 405 16.25 7.94 1.56
C ALA A 405 16.51 6.60 0.86
N ALA A 406 17.80 6.28 0.65
CA ALA A 406 18.22 5.01 0.08
C ALA A 406 17.65 3.83 0.87
N GLY A 407 17.00 2.89 0.20
CA GLY A 407 16.35 1.73 0.82
C GLY A 407 14.94 1.97 1.35
N SER A 408 14.38 3.18 1.23
CA SER A 408 12.95 3.42 1.47
C SER A 408 12.10 2.54 0.56
N ILE A 409 10.91 2.16 1.02
CA ILE A 409 9.94 1.39 0.22
C ILE A 409 8.69 2.24 0.10
N VAL A 410 8.35 2.59 -1.14
CA VAL A 410 7.14 3.35 -1.45
C VAL A 410 6.17 2.44 -2.21
N SER A 411 4.91 2.45 -1.80
CA SER A 411 3.81 1.80 -2.52
C SER A 411 2.73 2.83 -2.87
N LEU A 412 2.01 2.58 -3.97
CA LEU A 412 0.93 3.43 -4.45
C LEU A 412 -0.32 2.58 -4.69
N ARG A 413 -1.42 3.01 -4.08
CA ARG A 413 -2.78 2.59 -4.45
C ARG A 413 -3.42 3.72 -5.24
N ALA A 414 -3.54 3.54 -6.55
CA ALA A 414 -4.25 4.47 -7.43
C ALA A 414 -5.63 3.93 -7.76
N LYS A 415 -6.68 4.73 -7.51
CA LYS A 415 -8.07 4.37 -7.80
C LYS A 415 -8.77 5.51 -8.55
N PRO A 416 -9.51 5.22 -9.64
CA PRO A 416 -10.39 6.21 -10.25
C PRO A 416 -11.40 6.74 -9.22
N GLU A 417 -11.48 8.06 -9.08
CA GLU A 417 -12.51 8.74 -8.29
C GLU A 417 -13.68 9.16 -9.19
N SER A 418 -13.39 9.60 -10.42
CA SER A 418 -14.39 9.84 -11.45
C SER A 418 -13.82 9.73 -12.86
N CYS A 419 -14.69 9.44 -13.83
CA CYS A 419 -14.39 9.51 -15.24
C CYS A 419 -15.54 10.24 -15.94
N SER A 420 -15.22 11.25 -16.73
CA SER A 420 -16.19 12.09 -17.43
C SER A 420 -15.82 12.26 -18.88
N TYR A 421 -16.79 12.67 -19.70
CA TYR A 421 -16.61 12.83 -21.12
C TYR A 421 -17.30 14.08 -21.68
N THR A 422 -16.87 14.47 -22.86
CA THR A 422 -17.55 15.47 -23.70
C THR A 422 -17.42 15.06 -25.15
N LEU A 423 -18.55 14.89 -25.86
CA LEU A 423 -18.53 14.73 -27.32
C LEU A 423 -17.95 16.00 -27.94
N SER A 424 -16.80 15.86 -28.57
CA SER A 424 -16.05 16.97 -29.16
C SER A 424 -16.31 17.11 -30.66
N SER A 425 -16.67 16.01 -31.31
CA SER A 425 -17.20 15.92 -32.68
C SER A 425 -18.02 14.63 -32.82
N ASP A 426 -18.61 14.40 -33.99
CA ASP A 426 -19.41 13.20 -34.30
C ASP A 426 -18.64 11.89 -34.15
N ASN A 427 -17.31 11.90 -34.01
CA ASN A 427 -16.48 10.69 -33.87
C ASN A 427 -15.40 10.78 -32.79
N LYS A 428 -15.31 11.88 -32.03
CA LYS A 428 -14.29 12.09 -31.00
C LYS A 428 -14.89 12.42 -29.65
N ILE A 429 -14.38 11.75 -28.63
CA ILE A 429 -14.79 11.90 -27.24
C ILE A 429 -13.59 12.37 -26.44
N SER A 430 -13.68 13.58 -25.89
CA SER A 430 -12.72 14.05 -24.90
C SER A 430 -13.03 13.40 -23.56
N LEU A 431 -12.01 12.82 -22.94
CA LEU A 431 -12.09 12.04 -21.71
C LEU A 431 -11.29 12.72 -20.61
N LYS A 432 -11.79 12.65 -19.38
CA LYS A 432 -11.14 13.17 -18.17
C LYS A 432 -11.32 12.18 -17.03
N ALA A 433 -10.22 11.71 -16.46
CA ALA A 433 -10.22 10.93 -15.23
C ALA A 433 -9.58 11.72 -14.10
N ASP A 434 -10.23 11.72 -12.94
CA ASP A 434 -9.65 12.15 -11.67
C ASP A 434 -9.33 10.89 -10.85
N ILE A 435 -8.07 10.75 -10.44
CA ILE A 435 -7.51 9.55 -9.80
C ILE A 435 -7.04 9.94 -8.39
N ASN A 436 -7.51 9.21 -7.39
CA ASN A 436 -6.99 9.30 -6.03
C ASN A 436 -5.73 8.41 -5.92
N MET A 437 -4.64 8.99 -5.43
CA MET A 437 -3.34 8.32 -5.27
C MET A 437 -2.94 8.31 -3.80
N ALA A 438 -3.10 7.16 -3.16
CA ALA A 438 -2.66 6.94 -1.78
C ALA A 438 -1.26 6.30 -1.77
N PHE A 439 -0.26 7.10 -1.43
CA PHE A 439 1.12 6.65 -1.24
C PHE A 439 1.35 6.23 0.21
N THR A 440 2.02 5.10 0.40
CA THR A 440 2.57 4.69 1.71
C THR A 440 4.10 4.64 1.60
N ILE A 441 4.77 5.43 2.42
CA ILE A 441 6.22 5.58 2.44
C ILE A 441 6.75 4.92 3.72
N ASN A 442 7.42 3.78 3.57
CA ASN A 442 8.14 3.14 4.65
C ASN A 442 9.60 3.56 4.58
N THR A 443 9.99 4.44 5.51
CA THR A 443 11.37 4.87 5.66
C THR A 443 12.05 4.03 6.74
N ALA A 444 13.37 3.95 6.64
CA ALA A 444 14.18 3.30 7.65
C ALA A 444 15.34 4.19 8.01
N GLU A 445 15.70 4.15 9.29
CA GLU A 445 16.88 4.82 9.81
C GLU A 445 18.02 3.83 9.86
N VAL A 446 19.17 4.23 9.32
CA VAL A 446 20.38 3.40 9.27
C VAL A 446 21.43 4.01 10.19
N PHE A 447 21.94 3.23 11.13
CA PHE A 447 22.89 3.71 12.14
C PHE A 447 23.88 2.63 12.54
N ASN A 448 25.07 3.04 13.00
CA ASN A 448 26.04 2.11 13.58
C ASN A 448 25.72 1.90 15.06
N ALA A 449 25.56 0.64 15.45
CA ALA A 449 25.35 0.23 16.83
C ALA A 449 26.53 -0.62 17.30
N VAL A 450 27.05 -0.32 18.49
CA VAL A 450 28.02 -1.17 19.18
C VAL A 450 27.29 -2.42 19.67
N THR A 451 27.79 -3.59 19.26
CA THR A 451 27.20 -4.90 19.58
C THR A 451 27.97 -5.62 20.68
N GLU A 452 29.24 -5.28 20.88
CA GLU A 452 30.10 -5.91 21.89
C GLU A 452 31.15 -4.92 22.37
N ILE A 453 31.47 -4.95 23.66
CA ILE A 453 32.50 -4.12 24.30
C ILE A 453 33.42 -5.02 25.12
N ILE A 454 34.72 -4.96 24.84
CA ILE A 454 35.75 -5.82 25.44
C ILE A 454 36.82 -4.91 26.08
N PRO A 455 36.66 -4.53 27.35
CA PRO A 455 37.71 -3.84 28.10
C PRO A 455 38.79 -4.83 28.57
N ASP A 456 40.06 -4.44 28.45
CA ASP A 456 41.20 -5.20 28.98
C ASP A 456 41.64 -4.61 30.33
N ASP A 457 41.22 -5.25 31.42
CA ASP A 457 41.57 -4.82 32.78
C ASP A 457 42.94 -5.33 33.25
N SER A 458 43.64 -6.12 32.42
CA SER A 458 44.97 -6.65 32.74
C SER A 458 46.08 -5.62 32.55
N VAL A 459 45.84 -4.58 31.73
CA VAL A 459 46.80 -3.51 31.44
C VAL A 459 46.13 -2.14 31.62
N LYS A 460 46.75 -1.27 32.42
CA LYS A 460 46.38 0.15 32.45
C LYS A 460 47.05 0.90 31.31
N LYS A 461 46.32 1.84 30.69
CA LYS A 461 46.88 2.72 29.66
C LYS A 461 48.07 3.49 30.21
N ILE A 462 49.17 3.48 29.44
CA ILE A 462 50.38 4.24 29.75
C ILE A 462 50.09 5.71 29.47
N ARG A 463 50.28 6.57 30.49
CA ARG A 463 50.17 8.03 30.37
C ARG A 463 51.58 8.60 30.21
N ASP A 464 51.75 9.51 29.25
CA ASP A 464 53.04 10.18 28.96
C ASP A 464 53.39 11.19 30.07
N GLY A 465 53.74 10.76 31.28
CA GLY A 465 54.16 11.66 32.38
C GLY A 465 53.03 12.20 33.28
N ASP A 466 53.43 12.90 34.36
CA ASP A 466 52.59 13.35 35.48
C ASP A 466 51.97 14.76 35.31
N TYR A 467 51.61 15.18 34.08
CA TYR A 467 50.88 16.44 33.91
C TYR A 467 49.37 16.23 34.09
N ALA A 468 48.74 17.14 34.84
CA ALA A 468 47.30 17.14 35.04
C ALA A 468 46.52 17.66 33.83
N LEU A 469 47.19 18.37 32.90
CA LEU A 469 46.54 19.13 31.84
C LEU A 469 47.43 19.22 30.58
N LYS A 470 46.83 19.07 29.39
CA LYS A 470 47.47 19.35 28.10
C LYS A 470 46.82 20.55 27.41
N LEU A 471 47.62 21.38 26.73
CA LEU A 471 47.12 22.37 25.79
C LEU A 471 46.96 21.73 24.42
N TYR A 472 45.76 21.81 23.84
CA TYR A 472 45.45 21.32 22.50
C TYR A 472 44.93 22.45 21.63
N TYR A 473 45.43 22.56 20.40
CA TYR A 473 44.91 23.51 19.43
C TYR A 473 43.85 22.80 18.57
N GLY A 474 42.59 23.05 18.88
CA GLY A 474 41.45 22.47 18.18
C GLY A 474 41.06 23.27 16.94
N ILE A 475 40.43 22.56 15.99
CA ILE A 475 39.94 23.13 14.73
C ILE A 475 38.41 23.26 14.78
N GLU A 476 37.87 24.26 14.12
CA GLU A 476 36.43 24.44 13.93
C GLU A 476 35.77 23.14 13.42
N ASN A 477 34.60 22.84 13.97
CA ASN A 477 33.81 21.62 13.76
C ASN A 477 34.44 20.29 14.23
N GLU A 478 35.60 20.31 14.90
CA GLU A 478 36.17 19.11 15.51
C GLU A 478 35.28 18.61 16.66
N GLU A 479 35.01 17.30 16.69
CA GLU A 479 34.19 16.68 17.74
C GLU A 479 34.96 16.54 19.05
N ILE A 480 34.37 17.01 20.15
CA ILE A 480 34.96 16.85 21.50
C ILE A 480 35.14 15.38 21.84
N TRP A 481 34.24 14.51 21.38
CA TRP A 481 34.37 13.06 21.50
C TRP A 481 35.69 12.51 20.93
N SER A 482 36.07 12.94 19.73
CA SER A 482 37.31 12.50 19.08
C SER A 482 38.54 12.96 19.85
N ILE A 483 38.52 14.19 20.37
CA ILE A 483 39.58 14.75 21.21
C ILE A 483 39.68 13.96 22.53
N ALA A 484 38.56 13.75 23.21
CA ALA A 484 38.50 13.03 24.48
C ALA A 484 39.00 11.58 24.34
N LYS A 485 38.59 10.89 23.27
CA LYS A 485 39.07 9.54 22.92
C LYS A 485 40.57 9.50 22.65
N LYS A 486 41.09 10.47 21.88
CA LYS A 486 42.53 10.59 21.55
C LYS A 486 43.39 10.77 22.79
N TYR A 487 42.93 11.57 23.75
CA TYR A 487 43.68 11.86 24.98
C TYR A 487 43.27 11.00 26.18
N SER A 488 42.38 10.02 25.98
CA SER A 488 41.87 9.12 27.02
C SER A 488 41.34 9.87 28.25
N THR A 489 40.56 10.92 28.02
CA THR A 489 39.85 11.69 29.06
C THR A 489 38.34 11.67 28.81
N SER A 490 37.52 12.18 29.73
CA SER A 490 36.07 12.27 29.53
C SER A 490 35.67 13.49 28.70
N VAL A 491 34.61 13.36 27.90
CA VAL A 491 34.03 14.49 27.17
C VAL A 491 33.55 15.57 28.14
N THR A 492 32.87 15.17 29.22
CA THR A 492 32.38 16.07 30.26
C THR A 492 33.50 16.91 30.87
N ALA A 493 34.64 16.31 31.20
CA ALA A 493 35.77 17.05 31.77
C ALA A 493 36.36 18.08 30.78
N ILE A 494 36.47 17.74 29.48
CA ILE A 494 36.90 18.73 28.48
C ILE A 494 35.88 19.87 28.38
N MET A 495 34.58 19.55 28.35
CA MET A 495 33.54 20.56 28.21
C MET A 495 33.49 21.52 29.41
N GLU A 496 33.57 20.99 30.63
CA GLU A 496 33.57 21.77 31.86
C GLU A 496 34.81 22.67 31.99
N GLU A 497 36.01 22.15 31.72
CA GLU A 497 37.26 22.93 31.86
C GLU A 497 37.40 24.08 30.85
N ASN A 498 36.63 24.02 29.75
CA ASN A 498 36.68 25.01 28.66
C ASN A 498 35.39 25.80 28.49
N ASP A 499 34.42 25.67 29.40
CA ASP A 499 33.11 26.32 29.31
C ASP A 499 32.41 26.08 27.95
N LEU A 500 32.47 24.84 27.43
CA LEU A 500 31.90 24.49 26.13
C LEU A 500 30.43 24.06 26.24
N GLU A 501 29.57 24.71 25.47
CA GLU A 501 28.13 24.38 25.41
C GLU A 501 27.76 23.41 24.28
N CYS A 502 28.70 23.06 23.41
CA CYS A 502 28.46 22.21 22.25
C CYS A 502 29.46 21.04 22.21
N ASP A 503 29.03 19.94 21.61
CA ASP A 503 29.80 18.72 21.38
C ASP A 503 30.83 18.86 20.24
N ARG A 504 30.86 20.02 19.58
CA ARG A 504 31.82 20.43 18.55
C ARG A 504 32.39 21.81 18.83
N LEU A 505 33.66 22.01 18.47
CA LEU A 505 34.32 23.31 18.57
C LEU A 505 33.73 24.31 17.55
N LYS A 506 33.29 25.48 18.01
CA LYS A 506 32.70 26.53 17.15
C LYS A 506 33.73 27.35 16.37
N GLN A 507 34.99 27.32 16.79
CA GLN A 507 36.06 28.10 16.18
C GLN A 507 37.41 27.44 16.46
N ASN A 508 38.42 27.80 15.67
CA ASN A 508 39.81 27.41 15.93
C ASN A 508 40.29 28.04 17.26
N GLY A 509 41.02 27.28 18.08
CA GLY A 509 41.54 27.83 19.32
C GLY A 509 42.23 26.82 20.23
N MET A 510 42.90 27.34 21.26
CA MET A 510 43.48 26.50 22.30
C MET A 510 42.41 26.09 23.31
N ILE A 511 42.35 24.80 23.61
CA ILE A 511 41.54 24.22 24.67
C ILE A 511 42.42 23.42 25.64
N LEU A 512 41.96 23.33 26.87
CA LEU A 512 42.56 22.60 27.98
C LEU A 512 42.03 21.16 28.00
N ILE A 513 42.92 20.18 28.01
CA ILE A 513 42.54 18.76 28.10
C ILE A 513 42.95 18.25 29.48
N PRO A 514 42.00 18.12 30.42
CA PRO A 514 42.28 17.54 31.73
C PRO A 514 42.56 16.04 31.58
N ILE A 515 43.62 15.54 32.22
CA ILE A 515 43.97 14.13 32.21
C ILE A 515 43.32 13.47 33.43
N THR A 516 42.02 13.16 33.33
CA THR A 516 41.27 12.56 34.43
C THR A 516 41.57 11.05 34.55
N GLY A 517 41.88 10.60 35.77
CA GLY A 517 42.02 9.19 36.19
C GLY A 517 40.85 8.34 35.74
#